data_AF-A0A542DJJ5-F1
#
_entry.id   AF-A0A542DJJ5-F1
#
_cell.length_a   1.000
_cell.length_b   1.000
_cell.length_c   1.000
_cell.angle_alpha   90.00
_cell.angle_beta   90.00
_cell.angle_gamma   90.00
#
_symmetry.space_group_name_H-M   'P 1'
#
loop_
_entity.id
_entity.type
_entity.pdbx_description
1 polymer ?
#
loop_
_entity_poly.entity_id
_entity_poly.type
_entity_poly.pdbx_seq_one_letter_code
_entity_poly.pdbx_strand_id
1 'polypeptide(L)'
;MAGRRFPWDLRPVPWSDLPEFTRGTLEGLPLLSWGIGPQEKLATRRQLRAMGLRPGGQDPVALLYFRCRKACTQVVAELFLIEKAQPVRPMTPARRAALAKAMAARRTCRQCGETGYAELPRAHRTCEPCRYTLGQLDPTDYLHDYLTGTPTLAAGEHAEQVPERIARVIPLHRPARPARPGSAKGVA
;
A
#
# COMPACT_ATOMS: atom_id res chain seq x y z
N MET A 1 -21.55 25.74 -31.42
CA MET A 1 -21.83 24.35 -31.01
C MET A 1 -20.52 23.55 -31.12
N ALA A 2 -19.84 23.30 -30.01
CA ALA A 2 -18.67 22.41 -30.07
C ALA A 2 -19.17 21.02 -30.49
N GLY A 3 -18.76 20.57 -31.68
CA GLY A 3 -19.11 19.24 -32.19
C GLY A 3 -18.72 18.17 -31.17
N ARG A 4 -19.39 17.01 -31.23
CA ARG A 4 -18.95 15.85 -30.45
C ARG A 4 -17.47 15.63 -30.75
N ARG A 5 -16.61 15.72 -29.72
CA ARG A 5 -15.14 15.67 -29.84
C ARG A 5 -14.62 14.46 -30.63
N PHE A 6 -15.44 13.40 -30.68
CA PHE A 6 -15.17 12.17 -31.38
C PHE A 6 -16.39 11.78 -32.25
N PRO A 7 -16.28 11.83 -33.59
CA PRO A 7 -17.35 11.42 -34.49
C PRO A 7 -17.54 9.90 -34.47
N TRP A 8 -18.71 9.43 -34.91
CA TRP A 8 -18.90 8.01 -35.18
C TRP A 8 -18.31 7.67 -36.54
N ASP A 9 -17.52 6.61 -36.62
CA ASP A 9 -16.94 6.10 -37.86
C ASP A 9 -16.98 4.57 -37.89
N LEU A 10 -17.09 4.00 -39.09
CA LEU A 10 -17.05 2.56 -39.29
C LEU A 10 -15.60 2.17 -39.63
N ARG A 11 -14.99 1.28 -38.84
CA ARG A 11 -13.55 0.98 -38.96
C ARG A 11 -13.27 -0.51 -38.72
N PRO A 12 -12.25 -1.09 -39.38
CA PRO A 12 -11.75 -2.41 -39.03
C PRO A 12 -11.24 -2.44 -37.58
N VAL A 13 -11.65 -3.46 -36.83
CA VAL A 13 -11.31 -3.62 -35.41
C VAL A 13 -10.59 -4.95 -35.15
N PRO A 14 -9.66 -5.02 -34.18
CA PRO A 14 -8.89 -6.25 -33.92
C PRO A 14 -9.68 -7.45 -33.35
N TRP A 15 -10.95 -7.28 -32.99
CA TRP A 15 -11.79 -8.31 -32.32
C TRP A 15 -12.93 -8.84 -33.19
N SER A 16 -13.04 -8.41 -34.44
CA SER A 16 -14.13 -8.76 -35.34
C SER A 16 -13.64 -8.80 -36.77
N ASP A 17 -14.17 -9.74 -37.56
CA ASP A 17 -13.89 -9.83 -39.01
C ASP A 17 -14.67 -8.77 -39.80
N LEU A 18 -15.67 -8.16 -39.17
CA LEU A 18 -16.46 -7.07 -39.74
C LEU A 18 -16.00 -5.73 -39.15
N PRO A 19 -16.06 -4.64 -39.92
CA PRO A 19 -15.82 -3.32 -39.36
C PRO A 19 -16.94 -2.97 -38.36
N GLU A 20 -16.57 -2.32 -37.27
CA GLU A 20 -17.50 -1.92 -36.20
C GLU A 20 -17.51 -0.40 -36.03
N PHE A 21 -18.60 0.12 -35.46
CA PHE A 21 -18.73 1.56 -35.19
C PHE A 21 -17.88 1.96 -33.99
N THR A 22 -16.96 2.89 -34.23
CA THR A 22 -16.06 3.46 -33.23
C THR A 22 -16.24 4.97 -33.13
N ARG A 23 -15.55 5.58 -32.16
CA ARG A 23 -15.52 7.02 -31.91
C ARG A 23 -14.24 7.63 -32.48
N GLY A 24 -13.89 7.24 -33.70
CA GLY A 24 -12.59 7.56 -34.30
C GLY A 24 -11.44 6.86 -33.61
N THR A 25 -10.29 7.53 -33.61
CA THR A 25 -9.06 7.00 -33.03
C THR A 25 -8.44 7.94 -32.03
N LEU A 26 -7.73 7.36 -31.06
CA LEU A 26 -6.80 8.06 -30.21
C LEU A 26 -5.50 7.25 -30.17
N GLU A 27 -4.36 7.90 -30.45
CA GLU A 27 -3.04 7.25 -30.49
C GLU A 27 -2.97 6.07 -31.48
N GLY A 28 -3.71 6.17 -32.60
CA GLY A 28 -3.80 5.11 -33.61
C GLY A 28 -4.74 3.96 -33.24
N LEU A 29 -5.19 3.88 -31.99
CA LEU A 29 -6.11 2.85 -31.51
C LEU A 29 -7.57 3.24 -31.70
N PRO A 30 -8.47 2.29 -32.01
CA PRO A 30 -9.90 2.52 -32.01
C PRO A 30 -10.39 3.03 -30.66
N LEU A 31 -11.20 4.09 -30.68
CA LEU A 31 -11.77 4.70 -29.49
C LEU A 31 -13.22 4.23 -29.32
N LEU A 32 -13.57 3.70 -28.15
CA LEU A 32 -14.90 3.20 -27.82
C LEU A 32 -15.52 4.04 -26.70
N SER A 33 -16.82 4.31 -26.78
CA SER A 33 -17.57 4.87 -25.65
C SER A 33 -18.07 3.77 -24.72
N TRP A 34 -18.43 4.16 -23.50
CA TRP A 34 -19.03 3.27 -22.51
C TRP A 34 -20.18 2.44 -23.09
N GLY A 35 -20.13 1.11 -22.88
CA GLY A 35 -21.17 0.17 -23.28
C GLY A 35 -21.17 -0.31 -24.74
N ILE A 36 -20.26 0.18 -25.59
CA ILE A 36 -20.23 -0.18 -27.02
C ILE A 36 -19.38 -1.40 -27.32
N GLY A 37 -18.22 -1.52 -26.65
CA GLY A 37 -17.29 -2.61 -26.93
C GLY A 37 -17.85 -3.98 -26.51
N PRO A 38 -17.57 -5.05 -27.27
CA PRO A 38 -18.01 -6.41 -26.93
C PRO A 38 -17.35 -6.89 -25.64
N GLN A 39 -18.13 -7.00 -24.57
CA GLN A 39 -17.63 -7.36 -23.23
C GLN A 39 -17.06 -8.79 -23.18
N GLU A 40 -17.53 -9.67 -24.06
CA GLU A 40 -17.06 -11.06 -24.18
C GLU A 40 -15.66 -11.18 -24.81
N LYS A 41 -15.23 -10.16 -25.55
CA LYS A 41 -13.95 -10.16 -26.28
C LYS A 41 -12.94 -9.18 -25.70
N LEU A 42 -13.41 -8.06 -25.14
CA LEU A 42 -12.58 -6.97 -24.65
C LEU A 42 -12.71 -6.77 -23.15
N ALA A 43 -11.57 -6.60 -22.49
CA ALA A 43 -11.52 -6.29 -21.07
C ALA A 43 -10.43 -5.26 -20.74
N THR A 44 -10.72 -4.41 -19.76
CA THR A 44 -9.70 -3.59 -19.11
C THR A 44 -8.76 -4.45 -18.26
N ARG A 45 -7.55 -3.93 -17.94
CA ARG A 45 -6.60 -4.63 -17.04
C ARG A 45 -7.23 -5.06 -15.71
N ARG A 46 -8.13 -4.23 -15.18
CA ARG A 46 -8.86 -4.52 -13.93
C ARG A 46 -9.86 -5.66 -14.11
N GLN A 47 -10.61 -5.68 -15.21
CA GLN A 47 -11.54 -6.77 -15.53
C GLN A 47 -10.79 -8.08 -15.78
N LEU A 48 -9.69 -8.07 -16.55
CA LEU A 48 -8.82 -9.24 -16.70
C LEU A 48 -8.37 -9.78 -15.35
N ARG A 49 -7.93 -8.90 -14.44
CA ARG A 49 -7.48 -9.32 -13.11
C ARG A 49 -8.60 -9.95 -12.28
N ALA A 50 -9.84 -9.44 -12.39
CA ALA A 50 -11.01 -10.04 -11.75
C ALA A 50 -11.31 -11.45 -12.29
N MET A 51 -11.02 -11.70 -13.57
CA MET A 51 -11.12 -13.01 -14.22
C MET A 51 -9.91 -13.93 -13.97
N GLY A 52 -8.94 -13.53 -13.12
CA GLY A 52 -7.72 -14.31 -12.91
C GLY A 52 -6.75 -14.29 -14.11
N LEU A 53 -6.94 -13.35 -15.03
CA LEU A 53 -6.15 -13.16 -16.25
C LEU A 53 -5.23 -11.93 -16.15
N ARG A 54 -4.24 -11.88 -17.04
CA ARG A 54 -3.34 -10.76 -17.29
C ARG A 54 -3.23 -10.52 -18.80
N PRO A 55 -2.87 -9.31 -19.26
CA PRO A 55 -2.74 -9.02 -20.69
C PRO A 55 -1.80 -9.94 -21.47
N GLY A 56 -0.88 -10.64 -20.80
CA GLY A 56 0.01 -11.61 -21.46
C GLY A 56 1.16 -10.98 -22.24
N GLY A 57 1.35 -9.66 -22.14
CA GLY A 57 2.36 -8.92 -22.91
C GLY A 57 1.83 -8.32 -24.21
N GLN A 58 0.53 -8.47 -24.50
CA GLN A 58 -0.11 -7.81 -25.63
C GLN A 58 -0.23 -6.29 -25.37
N ASP A 59 -0.11 -5.50 -26.42
CA ASP A 59 -0.46 -4.08 -26.42
C ASP A 59 -2.00 -3.90 -26.43
N PRO A 60 -2.52 -2.77 -25.92
CA PRO A 60 -3.94 -2.50 -25.97
C PRO A 60 -4.45 -2.45 -27.41
N VAL A 61 -5.65 -3.01 -27.64
CA VAL A 61 -6.27 -3.07 -28.97
C VAL A 61 -7.29 -1.95 -29.21
N ALA A 62 -7.73 -1.29 -28.15
CA ALA A 62 -8.65 -0.15 -28.19
C ALA A 62 -8.55 0.66 -26.90
N LEU A 63 -9.10 1.86 -26.95
CA LEU A 63 -9.24 2.76 -25.82
C LEU A 63 -10.71 2.99 -25.52
N LEU A 64 -11.11 2.81 -24.26
CA LEU A 64 -12.43 3.15 -23.75
C LEU A 64 -12.39 4.56 -23.17
N TYR A 65 -13.20 5.50 -23.65
CA TYR A 65 -13.35 6.79 -22.99
C TYR A 65 -14.73 6.95 -22.36
N PHE A 66 -14.75 7.54 -21.17
CA PHE A 66 -15.97 7.86 -20.46
C PHE A 66 -15.75 9.04 -19.50
N ARG A 67 -16.84 9.66 -19.07
CA ARG A 67 -16.79 10.71 -18.04
C ARG A 67 -16.87 10.07 -16.67
N CYS A 68 -15.80 10.16 -15.89
CA CYS A 68 -15.82 9.75 -14.49
C CYS A 68 -16.53 10.83 -13.66
N ARG A 69 -17.69 10.50 -13.08
CA ARG A 69 -18.44 11.45 -12.24
C ARG A 69 -17.66 11.86 -10.99
N LYS A 70 -17.06 10.90 -10.29
CA LYS A 70 -16.30 11.14 -9.05
C LYS A 70 -15.08 12.05 -9.26
N ALA A 71 -14.39 11.87 -10.38
CA ALA A 71 -13.20 12.66 -10.71
C ALA A 71 -13.52 13.91 -11.54
N CYS A 72 -14.80 14.17 -11.85
CA CYS A 72 -15.27 15.27 -12.71
C CYS A 72 -14.53 15.43 -14.05
N THR A 73 -13.90 14.35 -14.54
CA THR A 73 -12.97 14.39 -15.68
C THR A 73 -13.26 13.27 -16.67
N GLN A 74 -12.82 13.47 -17.91
CA GLN A 74 -12.82 12.40 -18.89
C GLN A 74 -11.64 11.47 -18.64
N VAL A 75 -11.92 10.18 -18.57
CA VAL A 75 -10.93 9.13 -18.33
C VAL A 75 -10.87 8.23 -19.56
N VAL A 76 -9.67 7.77 -19.87
CA VAL A 76 -9.40 6.77 -20.90
C VAL A 76 -8.90 5.50 -20.22
N ALA A 77 -9.37 4.34 -20.66
CA ALA A 77 -8.94 3.04 -20.19
C ALA A 77 -8.54 2.15 -21.37
N GLU A 78 -7.41 1.48 -21.22
CA GLU A 78 -6.92 0.49 -22.19
C GLU A 78 -7.81 -0.76 -22.20
N LEU A 79 -8.14 -1.24 -23.40
CA LEU A 79 -8.84 -2.50 -23.64
C LEU A 79 -7.93 -3.53 -24.29
N PHE A 80 -8.04 -4.77 -23.82
CA PHE A 80 -7.22 -5.92 -24.23
C PHE A 80 -8.13 -7.05 -24.69
N LEU A 81 -7.64 -7.88 -25.61
CA LEU A 81 -8.35 -9.10 -26.03
C LEU A 81 -8.28 -10.15 -24.92
N ILE A 82 -9.45 -10.66 -24.54
CA ILE A 82 -9.58 -11.73 -23.54
C ILE A 82 -8.96 -13.04 -24.08
N GLU A 83 -9.17 -13.35 -25.35
CA GLU A 83 -8.63 -14.56 -26.01
C GLU A 83 -7.10 -14.64 -25.98
N LYS A 84 -6.42 -13.48 -26.03
CA LYS A 84 -4.95 -13.39 -25.96
C LYS A 84 -4.43 -13.20 -24.53
N ALA A 85 -5.33 -13.06 -23.56
CA ALA A 85 -4.95 -12.93 -22.16
C ALA A 85 -4.41 -14.27 -21.64
N GLN A 86 -3.53 -14.18 -20.66
CA GLN A 86 -2.93 -15.36 -20.02
C GLN A 86 -3.37 -15.43 -18.56
N PRO A 87 -3.39 -16.62 -17.94
CA PRO A 87 -3.56 -16.73 -16.50
C PRO A 87 -2.55 -15.86 -15.75
N VAL A 88 -3.00 -15.27 -14.65
CA VAL A 88 -2.10 -14.60 -13.70
C VAL A 88 -1.09 -15.61 -13.20
N ARG A 89 0.20 -15.24 -13.21
CA ARG A 89 1.27 -16.10 -12.72
C ARG A 89 0.98 -16.46 -11.25
N PRO A 90 0.88 -17.76 -10.90
CA PRO A 90 0.60 -18.15 -9.53
C PRO A 90 1.77 -17.76 -8.62
N MET A 91 1.44 -17.60 -7.35
CA MET A 91 2.44 -17.37 -6.32
C MET A 91 3.19 -18.68 -6.04
N THR A 92 4.46 -18.75 -6.45
CA THR A 92 5.29 -19.95 -6.21
C THR A 92 5.85 -19.98 -4.78
N PRO A 93 6.17 -21.15 -4.21
CA PRO A 93 6.86 -21.26 -2.92
C PRO A 93 8.15 -20.44 -2.86
N ALA A 94 8.98 -20.46 -3.92
CA ALA A 94 10.20 -19.67 -4.00
C ALA A 94 9.92 -18.15 -3.89
N ARG A 95 8.89 -17.65 -4.57
CA ARG A 95 8.47 -16.24 -4.45
C ARG A 95 7.95 -15.90 -3.05
N ARG A 96 7.25 -16.83 -2.38
CA ARG A 96 6.81 -16.65 -0.97
C ARG A 96 8.01 -16.54 -0.03
N ALA A 97 8.98 -17.44 -0.18
CA ALA A 97 10.22 -17.41 0.60
C ALA A 97 11.01 -16.11 0.36
N ALA A 98 11.12 -15.68 -0.91
CA ALA A 98 11.78 -14.41 -1.25
C ALA A 98 11.06 -13.20 -0.63
N LEU A 99 9.73 -13.16 -0.67
CA LEU A 99 8.95 -12.10 -0.04
C LEU A 99 9.11 -12.10 1.48
N ALA A 100 9.07 -13.28 2.12
CA ALA A 100 9.28 -13.43 3.55
C ALA A 100 10.67 -12.93 3.97
N LYS A 101 11.73 -13.33 3.22
CA LYS A 101 13.10 -12.85 3.45
C LYS A 101 13.20 -11.33 3.28
N ALA A 102 12.55 -10.78 2.25
CA ALA A 102 12.54 -9.35 2.02
C ALA A 102 11.77 -8.59 3.12
N MET A 103 10.66 -9.15 3.62
CA MET A 103 9.91 -8.58 4.74
C MET A 103 10.71 -8.64 6.04
N ALA A 104 11.36 -9.76 6.34
CA ALA A 104 12.27 -9.86 7.48
C ALA A 104 13.35 -8.77 7.41
N ALA A 105 14.07 -8.65 6.29
CA ALA A 105 15.09 -7.61 6.13
C ALA A 105 14.56 -6.16 6.27
N ARG A 106 13.27 -5.92 5.96
CA ARG A 106 12.64 -4.60 6.13
C ARG A 106 12.17 -4.33 7.56
N ARG A 107 11.88 -5.37 8.34
CA ARG A 107 11.32 -5.32 9.69
C ARG A 107 12.37 -5.54 10.79
N THR A 108 13.50 -6.14 10.45
CA THR A 108 14.60 -6.40 11.38
C THR A 108 15.41 -5.13 11.62
N CYS A 109 15.51 -4.73 12.89
CA CYS A 109 16.31 -3.60 13.32
C CYS A 109 17.80 -3.92 13.14
N ARG A 110 18.57 -3.01 12.53
CA ARG A 110 20.02 -3.17 12.36
C ARG A 110 20.82 -3.01 13.66
N GLN A 111 20.21 -2.52 14.73
CA GLN A 111 20.87 -2.29 16.02
C GLN A 111 20.68 -3.49 16.97
N CYS A 112 19.43 -3.86 17.26
CA CYS A 112 19.12 -4.95 18.19
C CYS A 112 18.83 -6.30 17.50
N GLY A 113 18.65 -6.35 16.18
CA GLY A 113 18.31 -7.59 15.46
C GLY A 113 16.87 -8.07 15.65
N GLU A 114 16.04 -7.37 16.43
CA GLU A 114 14.63 -7.72 16.62
C GLU A 114 13.79 -7.40 15.38
N THR A 115 12.76 -8.22 15.15
CA THR A 115 11.84 -8.06 14.01
C THR A 115 10.55 -7.39 14.46
N GLY A 116 10.24 -6.22 13.91
CA GLY A 116 9.02 -5.48 14.21
C GLY A 116 7.75 -6.04 13.56
N TYR A 117 6.59 -5.65 14.08
CA TYR A 117 5.28 -5.97 13.50
C TYR A 117 5.02 -5.22 12.17
N ALA A 118 5.62 -4.04 12.02
CA ALA A 118 5.56 -3.19 10.83
C ALA A 118 6.94 -2.99 10.20
N GLU A 119 6.98 -2.52 8.95
CA GLU A 119 8.24 -2.20 8.26
C GLU A 119 8.94 -1.01 8.92
N LEU A 120 10.25 -1.14 9.16
CA LEU A 120 11.06 -0.04 9.67
C LEU A 120 11.30 1.01 8.57
N PRO A 121 11.45 2.29 8.91
CA PRO A 121 11.75 3.34 7.95
C PRO A 121 13.00 3.02 7.12
N ARG A 122 12.94 3.28 5.81
CA ARG A 122 14.00 2.90 4.86
C ARG A 122 15.32 3.61 5.15
N ALA A 123 15.27 4.84 5.67
CA ALA A 123 16.44 5.69 5.89
C ALA A 123 17.41 5.09 6.92
N HIS A 124 16.90 4.58 8.04
CA HIS A 124 17.74 4.11 9.15
C HIS A 124 17.63 2.61 9.44
N ARG A 125 16.52 1.93 9.09
CA ARG A 125 16.29 0.50 9.42
C ARG A 125 16.56 0.18 10.90
N THR A 126 16.16 1.11 11.76
CA THR A 126 16.33 1.06 13.22
C THR A 126 14.96 1.19 13.86
N CYS A 127 14.66 0.34 14.85
CA CYS A 127 13.42 0.46 15.60
C CYS A 127 13.40 1.72 16.46
N GLU A 128 12.19 2.15 16.76
CA GLU A 128 11.86 3.28 17.61
C GLU A 128 12.61 3.27 18.96
N PRO A 129 12.63 2.18 19.75
CA PRO A 129 13.43 2.09 20.98
C PRO A 129 14.94 2.27 20.76
N CYS A 130 15.53 1.63 19.75
CA CYS A 130 16.95 1.80 19.46
C CYS A 130 17.28 3.23 19.00
N ARG A 131 16.37 3.89 18.26
CA ARG A 131 16.57 5.31 17.91
C ARG A 131 16.54 6.21 19.14
N TYR A 132 15.67 5.91 20.10
CA TYR A 132 15.63 6.60 21.39
C TYR A 132 16.96 6.46 22.13
N THR A 133 17.45 5.23 22.31
CA THR A 133 18.73 4.97 23.00
C THR A 133 19.93 5.61 22.28
N LEU A 134 19.89 5.69 20.94
CA LEU A 134 20.95 6.30 20.14
C LEU A 134 20.86 7.84 20.07
N GLY A 135 19.86 8.46 20.68
CA GLY A 135 19.65 9.92 20.58
C GLY A 135 19.33 10.40 19.16
N GLN A 136 18.75 9.51 18.33
CA GLN A 136 18.45 9.76 16.91
C GLN A 136 17.00 10.18 16.66
N LEU A 137 16.24 10.43 17.71
CA LEU A 137 14.90 10.98 17.63
C LEU A 137 14.97 12.50 17.76
N ASP A 138 14.07 13.18 17.06
CA ASP A 138 13.91 14.61 17.25
C ASP A 138 13.31 14.85 18.67
N PRO A 139 13.74 15.88 19.40
CA PRO A 139 13.19 16.22 20.71
C PRO A 139 11.67 16.48 20.70
N THR A 140 11.10 16.83 19.55
CA THR A 140 9.66 17.04 19.34
C THR A 140 8.94 15.85 18.73
N ASP A 141 9.64 14.72 18.54
CA ASP A 141 9.05 13.48 18.03
C ASP A 141 8.08 12.90 19.07
N TYR A 142 6.87 12.55 18.63
CA TYR A 142 5.78 12.04 19.48
C TYR A 142 6.23 10.84 20.31
N LEU A 143 7.27 10.13 19.87
CA LEU A 143 7.80 8.96 20.53
C LEU A 143 8.55 9.24 21.85
N HIS A 144 9.05 10.47 22.05
CA HIS A 144 9.62 10.89 23.34
C HIS A 144 8.57 10.88 24.47
N ASP A 145 7.30 11.12 24.15
CA ASP A 145 6.21 11.09 25.12
C ASP A 145 5.85 9.67 25.58
N TYR A 146 6.15 8.64 24.77
CA TYR A 146 5.67 7.28 25.01
C TYR A 146 6.69 6.30 25.59
N LEU A 147 8.01 6.50 25.42
CA LEU A 147 8.98 5.41 25.64
C LEU A 147 9.70 5.34 26.98
N THR A 148 9.76 6.39 27.81
CA THR A 148 9.93 6.38 29.29
C THR A 148 10.50 7.73 29.77
N GLY A 149 9.67 8.55 30.42
CA GLY A 149 10.07 9.51 31.47
C GLY A 149 11.31 10.38 31.26
N THR A 150 11.22 11.42 30.44
CA THR A 150 11.03 12.80 30.94
C THR A 150 10.46 13.65 29.81
N PRO A 151 9.18 14.05 29.89
CA PRO A 151 8.47 14.78 28.84
C PRO A 151 8.94 16.23 28.66
N THR A 152 8.53 16.82 27.55
CA THR A 152 8.75 18.21 27.10
C THR A 152 8.09 19.31 27.97
N LEU A 153 7.69 18.99 29.19
CA LEU A 153 7.08 19.88 30.19
C LEU A 153 7.63 19.51 31.57
N ALA A 154 7.74 20.47 32.50
CA ALA A 154 7.92 20.10 33.91
C ALA A 154 6.67 19.34 34.40
N ALA A 155 6.81 18.40 35.34
CA ALA A 155 5.75 17.46 35.74
C ALA A 155 4.39 18.11 36.12
N GLY A 156 4.38 19.37 36.55
CA GLY A 156 3.15 20.11 36.89
C GLY A 156 2.32 20.56 35.68
N GLU A 157 2.98 20.92 34.58
CA GLU A 157 2.31 21.46 33.37
C GLU A 157 1.57 20.35 32.59
N HIS A 158 1.99 19.09 32.78
CA HIS A 158 1.34 17.93 32.19
C HIS A 158 0.02 17.55 32.88
N ALA A 159 -0.10 17.75 34.20
CA ALA A 159 -1.23 17.26 35.00
C ALA A 159 -2.55 17.99 34.71
N GLU A 160 -2.47 19.23 34.20
CA GLU A 160 -3.63 20.07 33.91
C GLU A 160 -4.31 19.70 32.57
N GLN A 161 -3.67 18.87 31.74
CA GLN A 161 -4.04 18.70 30.33
C GLN A 161 -4.49 17.28 29.92
N VAL A 162 -4.40 16.26 30.78
CA VAL A 162 -4.63 14.86 30.34
C VAL A 162 -6.00 14.31 30.78
N PRO A 163 -6.90 13.94 29.85
CA PRO A 163 -8.18 13.31 30.17
C PRO A 163 -8.04 11.82 30.54
N GLU A 164 -8.75 11.39 31.59
CA GLU A 164 -8.66 10.07 32.26
C GLU A 164 -8.74 8.83 31.34
N ARG A 165 -9.26 8.97 30.12
CA ARG A 165 -9.58 7.85 29.22
C ARG A 165 -8.34 7.13 28.65
N ILE A 166 -7.17 7.76 28.66
CA ILE A 166 -5.96 7.28 27.95
C ILE A 166 -5.12 6.30 28.80
N ALA A 167 -5.23 6.34 30.13
CA ALA A 167 -4.36 5.59 31.06
C ALA A 167 -4.53 4.05 31.05
N ARG A 168 -5.57 3.50 30.41
CA ARG A 168 -5.92 2.07 30.49
C ARG A 168 -5.36 1.19 29.37
N VAL A 169 -4.64 1.73 28.38
CA VAL A 169 -4.41 1.04 27.09
C VAL A 169 -3.05 0.32 26.96
N ILE A 170 -2.03 0.65 27.76
CA ILE A 170 -0.65 0.15 27.53
C ILE A 170 -0.21 -0.80 28.65
N PRO A 171 0.06 -2.10 28.38
CA PRO A 171 0.64 -2.99 29.37
C PRO A 171 2.17 -2.89 29.35
N LEU A 172 2.76 -2.40 30.45
CA LEU A 172 4.22 -2.39 30.66
C LEU A 172 4.67 -3.71 31.29
N HIS A 173 5.76 -4.28 30.79
CA HIS A 173 6.35 -5.52 31.33
C HIS A 173 6.97 -5.23 32.71
N ARG A 174 6.57 -5.99 33.73
CA ARG A 174 7.08 -5.85 35.10
C ARG A 174 8.42 -6.60 35.25
N PRO A 175 9.53 -5.95 35.64
CA PRO A 175 10.78 -6.65 35.87
C PRO A 175 10.72 -7.53 37.12
N ALA A 176 11.51 -8.61 37.12
CA ALA A 176 11.59 -9.58 38.21
C ALA A 176 12.11 -8.94 39.51
N ARG A 177 11.56 -9.37 40.64
CA ARG A 177 11.84 -8.83 41.97
C ARG A 177 13.28 -9.19 42.39
N PRO A 178 14.13 -8.23 42.83
CA PRO A 178 15.47 -8.57 43.30
C PRO A 178 15.40 -9.38 44.62
N ALA A 179 16.35 -10.31 44.78
CA ALA A 179 16.48 -11.14 45.97
C ALA A 179 16.78 -10.30 47.22
N ARG A 180 16.15 -10.64 48.35
CA ARG A 180 16.35 -9.95 49.63
C ARG A 180 17.81 -10.08 50.11
N PRO A 181 18.49 -9.00 50.51
CA PRO A 181 19.79 -9.13 51.17
C PRO A 181 19.63 -9.78 52.55
N GLY A 182 20.51 -10.73 52.84
CA GLY A 182 20.54 -11.50 54.08
C GLY A 182 20.82 -10.65 55.32
N SER A 183 20.14 -10.95 56.41
CA SER A 183 20.30 -10.33 57.72
C SER A 183 21.69 -10.60 58.29
N ALA A 184 22.49 -9.55 58.47
CA ALA A 184 23.71 -9.59 59.27
C ALA A 184 23.35 -9.89 60.73
N LYS A 185 23.87 -11.01 61.27
CA LYS A 185 23.94 -11.23 62.73
C LYS A 185 25.23 -10.61 63.22
N GLY A 186 25.12 -9.53 63.99
CA GLY A 186 26.21 -8.93 64.77
C GLY A 186 25.96 -9.14 66.26
N VAL A 187 27.01 -9.59 66.94
CA VAL A 187 27.11 -10.00 68.34
C VAL A 187 27.14 -8.80 69.29
N ALA A 188 26.41 -8.90 70.39
CA ALA A 188 26.82 -8.49 71.74
C ALA A 188 26.13 -9.44 72.74
#